data_AF-X1MXI0-F1
#
_entry.id   AF-X1MXI0-F1
#
_cell.length_a   1.000
_cell.length_b   1.000
_cell.length_c   1.000
_cell.angle_alpha   90.00
_cell.angle_beta   90.00
_cell.angle_gamma   90.00
#
_symmetry.space_group_name_H-M   'P 1'
#
loop_
_entity.id
_entity.type
_entity.pdbx_description
1 polymer ?
#
loop_
_entity_poly.entity_id
_entity_poly.type
_entity_poly.pdbx_seq_one_letter_code
_entity_poly.pdbx_strand_id
1 'polypeptide(L)'
;MDDLIPIYKVLKINPRVQELGEQGFMIDPDKIDEYLDDFKNRTTALPNENYWKGKRVLITGISGFAGSHLAEQLLDLGCEVHGTIRRHAVPMHENIEHLRGKIRIHEADITSAERINRMFEEIQPNAVFHLAAESFVPTSFREPVRVTHNNIVGTINLFEAAR
;
A
#
# COMPACT_ATOMS: atom_id res chain seq x y z
N MET A 1 -29.07 0.28 19.78
CA MET A 1 -27.67 -0.19 19.90
C MET A 1 -27.60 -1.48 20.73
N ASP A 2 -28.76 -2.01 21.13
CA ASP A 2 -28.91 -3.10 22.10
C ASP A 2 -28.85 -4.51 21.48
N ASP A 3 -28.76 -4.62 20.15
CA ASP A 3 -28.65 -5.89 19.41
C ASP A 3 -27.20 -6.26 19.04
N LEU A 4 -26.20 -5.48 19.48
CA LEU A 4 -24.80 -5.78 19.20
C LEU A 4 -24.27 -6.83 20.18
N ILE A 5 -23.79 -7.95 19.65
CA ILE A 5 -23.12 -8.98 20.45
C ILE A 5 -21.80 -8.40 20.98
N PRO A 6 -21.57 -8.37 22.30
CA PRO A 6 -20.30 -7.88 22.84
C PRO A 6 -19.12 -8.68 22.27
N ILE A 7 -18.04 -7.98 21.90
CA ILE A 7 -16.89 -8.60 21.22
C ILE A 7 -16.31 -9.78 22.00
N TYR A 8 -16.24 -9.72 23.33
CA TYR A 8 -15.77 -10.82 24.17
C TYR A 8 -16.64 -12.09 24.06
N LYS A 9 -17.95 -11.94 23.76
CA LYS A 9 -18.80 -13.10 23.45
C LYS A 9 -18.40 -13.64 22.09
N VAL A 10 -18.32 -12.80 21.05
CA VAL A 10 -17.90 -13.22 19.70
C VAL A 10 -16.57 -13.99 19.75
N LEU A 11 -15.58 -13.51 20.50
CA LEU A 11 -14.28 -14.20 20.65
C LEU A 11 -14.41 -15.61 21.26
N LYS A 12 -15.39 -15.81 22.16
CA LYS A 12 -15.61 -17.09 22.85
C LYS A 12 -16.47 -18.08 22.08
N ILE A 13 -17.44 -17.63 21.28
CA ILE A 13 -18.39 -18.52 20.59
C ILE A 13 -18.07 -18.71 19.11
N ASN A 14 -17.25 -17.84 18.50
CA ASN A 14 -16.92 -17.98 17.08
C ASN A 14 -15.79 -19.01 16.90
N PRO A 15 -16.08 -20.19 16.29
CA PRO A 15 -15.08 -21.25 16.15
C PRO A 15 -13.89 -20.81 15.31
N ARG A 16 -14.09 -19.90 14.35
CA ARG A 16 -13.00 -19.36 13.53
C ARG A 16 -12.05 -18.50 14.35
N VAL A 17 -12.56 -17.77 15.33
CA VAL A 17 -11.71 -16.97 16.23
C VAL A 17 -10.92 -17.89 17.18
N GLN A 18 -11.54 -18.96 17.67
CA GLN A 18 -10.84 -19.96 18.47
C GLN A 18 -9.73 -20.65 17.67
N GLU A 19 -10.02 -21.10 16.46
CA GLU A 19 -9.06 -21.72 15.54
C GLU A 19 -7.87 -20.79 15.24
N LEU A 20 -8.14 -19.52 14.93
CA LEU A 20 -7.09 -18.52 14.72
C LEU A 20 -6.29 -18.26 16.00
N GLY A 21 -6.93 -18.31 17.17
CA GLY A 21 -6.25 -18.21 18.46
C GLY A 21 -5.29 -19.37 18.72
N GLU A 22 -5.71 -20.60 18.44
CA GLU A 22 -4.86 -21.80 18.55
C GLU A 22 -3.64 -21.75 17.60
N GLN A 23 -3.81 -21.11 16.44
CA GLN A 23 -2.74 -20.89 15.45
C GLN A 23 -1.85 -19.67 15.76
N GLY A 24 -2.09 -18.95 16.86
CA GLY A 24 -1.30 -17.79 17.25
C GLY A 24 -1.62 -16.50 16.48
N PHE A 25 -2.75 -16.44 15.77
CA PHE A 25 -3.21 -15.25 15.05
C PHE A 25 -4.06 -14.30 15.91
N MET A 26 -4.24 -14.61 17.19
CA MET A 26 -4.87 -13.71 18.16
C MET A 26 -3.80 -13.11 19.08
N ILE A 27 -3.81 -11.79 19.22
CA ILE A 27 -2.96 -11.10 20.18
C ILE A 27 -3.59 -11.27 21.57
N ASP A 28 -2.95 -12.05 22.41
CA ASP A 28 -3.17 -12.06 23.85
C ASP A 28 -2.46 -10.85 24.49
N PRO A 29 -3.18 -9.86 25.06
CA PRO A 29 -2.58 -8.67 25.65
C PRO A 29 -1.52 -8.99 26.73
N ASP A 30 -1.69 -10.09 27.45
CA ASP A 30 -0.76 -10.50 28.51
C ASP A 30 0.57 -11.05 27.94
N LYS A 31 0.60 -11.35 26.64
CA LYS A 31 1.78 -11.83 25.90
C LYS A 31 2.39 -10.77 24.99
N ILE A 32 2.00 -9.50 25.13
CA ILE A 32 2.48 -8.44 24.23
C ILE A 32 4.01 -8.34 24.22
N ASP A 33 4.66 -8.51 25.37
CA ASP A 33 6.12 -8.47 25.48
C ASP A 33 6.78 -9.66 24.77
N GLU A 34 6.20 -10.86 24.87
CA GLU A 34 6.64 -12.06 24.15
C GLU A 34 6.49 -11.88 22.64
N TYR A 35 5.35 -11.37 22.17
CA TYR A 35 5.15 -11.10 20.75
C TYR A 35 6.10 -10.04 20.21
N LEU A 36 6.41 -9.01 21.00
CA LEU A 36 7.38 -7.99 20.60
C LEU A 36 8.80 -8.55 20.55
N ASP A 37 9.17 -9.43 21.47
CA ASP A 37 10.46 -10.12 21.45
C ASP A 37 10.57 -11.06 20.24
N ASP A 38 9.55 -11.89 20.00
CA ASP A 38 9.46 -12.73 18.80
C ASP A 38 9.53 -11.88 17.53
N PHE A 39 8.76 -10.78 17.45
CA PHE A 39 8.78 -9.89 16.29
C PHE A 39 10.15 -9.26 16.03
N LYS A 40 10.88 -8.84 17.07
CA LYS A 40 12.25 -8.33 16.95
C LYS A 40 13.24 -9.40 16.47
N ASN A 41 13.01 -10.65 16.89
CA ASN A 41 13.87 -11.78 16.58
C ASN A 41 13.47 -12.51 15.28
N ARG A 42 12.29 -12.23 14.73
CA ARG A 42 11.90 -12.67 13.40
C ARG A 42 12.87 -12.08 12.40
N THR A 43 13.69 -12.95 11.80
CA THR A 43 14.21 -12.72 10.45
C THR A 43 13.02 -12.67 9.52
N THR A 44 12.44 -11.47 9.37
CA THR A 44 11.59 -11.19 8.23
C THR A 44 12.45 -11.48 7.00
N ALA A 45 11.93 -12.25 6.05
CA ALA A 45 12.58 -12.46 4.76
C ALA A 45 12.54 -11.18 3.90
N LEU A 46 12.67 -10.02 4.54
CA LEU A 46 12.89 -8.77 3.86
C LEU A 46 14.18 -8.97 3.07
N PRO A 47 14.15 -8.75 1.75
CA PRO A 47 15.32 -8.93 0.92
C PRO A 47 16.46 -8.10 1.51
N ASN A 48 17.70 -8.61 1.47
CA ASN A 48 18.85 -7.84 1.95
C ASN A 48 18.88 -6.47 1.24
N GLU A 49 19.52 -5.46 1.84
CA GLU A 49 19.62 -4.12 1.23
C GLU A 49 20.15 -4.18 -0.21
N ASN A 50 21.06 -5.12 -0.49
CA ASN A 50 21.62 -5.36 -1.81
C ASN A 50 20.60 -5.83 -2.87
N TYR A 51 19.47 -6.42 -2.48
CA TYR A 51 18.42 -6.84 -3.40
C TYR A 51 17.74 -5.65 -4.05
N TRP A 52 17.56 -4.57 -3.29
CA TRP A 52 16.85 -3.36 -3.70
C TRP A 52 17.73 -2.41 -4.53
N LYS A 53 19.04 -2.46 -4.32
CA LYS A 53 19.99 -1.60 -5.03
C LYS A 53 19.85 -1.72 -6.55
N GLY A 54 19.63 -0.58 -7.21
CA GLY A 54 19.46 -0.48 -8.66
C GLY A 54 18.14 -1.03 -9.21
N LYS A 55 17.22 -1.50 -8.36
CA LYS A 55 15.88 -1.91 -8.80
C LYS A 55 15.05 -0.69 -9.16
N ARG A 56 14.31 -0.79 -10.27
CA ARG A 56 13.26 0.17 -10.62
C ARG A 56 12.01 -0.17 -9.84
N VAL A 57 11.53 0.78 -9.04
CA VAL A 57 10.35 0.58 -8.20
C VAL A 57 9.28 1.59 -8.58
N LEU A 58 8.09 1.10 -8.90
CA LEU A 58 6.93 1.93 -9.20
C LEU A 58 6.03 2.06 -7.96
N ILE A 59 5.78 3.28 -7.51
CA ILE A 59 4.87 3.58 -6.39
C ILE A 59 3.66 4.33 -6.94
N THR A 60 2.47 3.75 -6.84
CA THR A 60 1.25 4.53 -7.11
C THR A 60 0.77 5.20 -5.84
N GLY A 61 0.29 6.45 -5.91
CA GLY A 61 -0.07 7.19 -4.69
C GLY A 61 1.15 7.70 -3.93
N ILE A 62 2.26 7.95 -4.65
CA ILE A 62 3.55 8.37 -4.09
C ILE A 62 3.46 9.68 -3.30
N SER A 63 2.57 10.60 -3.68
CA SER A 63 2.39 11.87 -2.98
C SER A 63 1.56 11.76 -1.69
N GLY A 64 1.01 10.58 -1.39
CA GLY A 64 0.32 10.32 -0.12
C GLY A 64 1.30 10.16 1.06
N PHE A 65 0.75 10.06 2.26
CA PHE A 65 1.53 9.89 3.49
C PHE A 65 2.44 8.65 3.43
N ALA A 66 1.87 7.46 3.23
CA ALA A 66 2.67 6.22 3.16
C ALA A 66 3.59 6.18 1.94
N GLY A 67 3.12 6.69 0.79
CA GLY A 67 3.88 6.66 -0.47
C GLY A 67 5.17 7.48 -0.43
N SER A 68 5.14 8.65 0.21
CA SER A 68 6.30 9.54 0.32
C SER A 68 7.38 8.97 1.23
N HIS A 69 6.99 8.44 2.39
CA HIS A 69 7.92 7.80 3.33
C HIS A 69 8.51 6.51 2.73
N LEU A 70 7.72 5.74 1.98
CA LEU A 70 8.23 4.58 1.26
C LEU A 70 9.24 4.99 0.18
N ALA A 71 8.99 6.08 -0.54
CA ALA A 71 9.92 6.59 -1.55
C ALA A 71 11.27 6.98 -0.95
N GLU A 72 11.30 7.63 0.22
CA GLU A 72 12.53 7.91 0.97
C GLU A 72 13.31 6.64 1.27
N GLN A 73 12.67 5.64 1.88
CA GLN A 73 13.34 4.40 2.27
C GLN A 73 13.89 3.65 1.06
N LEU A 74 13.15 3.62 -0.07
CA LEU A 74 13.62 2.96 -1.28
C LEU A 74 14.79 3.70 -1.93
N LEU A 75 14.83 5.03 -1.85
CA LEU A 75 16.00 5.81 -2.28
C LEU A 75 17.23 5.51 -1.42
N ASP A 76 17.06 5.40 -0.11
CA ASP A 76 18.15 5.05 0.82
C ASP A 76 18.69 3.63 0.56
N LEU A 77 17.82 2.72 0.12
CA LEU A 77 18.19 1.38 -0.36
C LEU A 77 18.81 1.37 -1.77
N GLY A 78 18.96 2.52 -2.41
CA GLY A 78 19.57 2.67 -3.73
C GLY A 78 18.68 2.25 -4.90
N CYS A 79 17.34 2.22 -4.73
CA CYS A 79 16.40 2.01 -5.82
C CYS A 79 16.31 3.22 -6.76
N GLU A 80 15.93 2.95 -8.00
CA GLU A 80 15.45 3.96 -8.93
C GLU A 80 13.93 4.09 -8.76
N VAL A 81 13.50 5.16 -8.08
CA VAL A 81 12.09 5.31 -7.67
C VAL A 81 11.28 6.07 -8.73
N HIS A 82 10.22 5.43 -9.18
CA HIS A 82 9.21 5.99 -10.07
C HIS A 82 7.88 6.13 -9.32
N GLY A 83 7.18 7.23 -9.51
CA GLY A 83 5.93 7.53 -8.81
C GLY A 83 4.83 8.00 -9.73
N THR A 84 3.58 7.58 -9.47
CA THR A 84 2.43 8.13 -10.19
C THR A 84 1.74 9.24 -9.43
N ILE A 85 1.36 10.29 -10.16
CA ILE A 85 0.48 11.35 -9.69
C ILE A 85 -0.72 11.47 -10.62
N ARG A 86 -1.89 11.74 -10.06
CA ARG A 86 -3.03 12.19 -10.87
C ARG A 86 -2.86 13.67 -11.18
N ARG A 87 -3.24 14.07 -12.40
CA ARG A 87 -3.22 15.47 -12.79
C ARG A 87 -4.34 16.19 -12.03
N HIS A 88 -3.95 17.18 -11.24
CA HIS A 88 -4.86 18.07 -10.52
C HIS A 88 -4.61 19.51 -10.96
N ALA A 89 -5.64 20.36 -10.89
CA ALA A 89 -5.49 21.79 -11.19
C ALA A 89 -4.53 22.48 -10.22
N VAL A 90 -4.49 22.00 -8.97
CA VAL A 90 -3.51 22.40 -7.95
C VAL A 90 -2.57 21.21 -7.73
N PRO A 91 -1.26 21.37 -7.94
CA PRO A 91 -0.29 20.31 -7.66
C PRO A 91 -0.30 19.93 -6.18
N MET A 92 -0.50 18.63 -5.89
CA MET A 92 -0.46 18.08 -4.53
C MET A 92 0.82 17.26 -4.37
N HIS A 93 1.96 17.95 -4.24
CA HIS A 93 3.31 17.34 -4.20
C HIS A 93 4.11 17.68 -2.94
N GLU A 94 3.47 18.31 -1.95
CA GLU A 94 4.14 18.78 -0.72
C GLU A 94 4.95 17.67 -0.05
N ASN A 95 4.38 16.47 0.07
CA ASN A 95 5.02 15.32 0.71
C ASN A 95 6.22 14.74 -0.06
N ILE A 96 6.46 15.17 -1.31
CA ILE A 96 7.55 14.64 -2.15
C ILE A 96 8.44 15.74 -2.71
N GLU A 97 8.24 17.00 -2.31
CA GLU A 97 8.97 18.13 -2.87
C GLU A 97 10.46 18.08 -2.50
N HIS A 98 10.80 17.60 -1.30
CA HIS A 98 12.19 17.35 -0.87
C HIS A 98 12.88 16.20 -1.62
N LEU A 99 12.10 15.38 -2.33
CA LEU A 99 12.58 14.30 -3.19
C LEU A 99 12.72 14.71 -4.65
N ARG A 100 12.39 15.96 -5.00
CA ARG A 100 12.51 16.49 -6.37
C ARG A 100 13.92 16.27 -6.91
N GLY A 101 14.00 15.74 -8.13
CA GLY A 101 15.26 15.40 -8.79
C GLY A 101 15.87 14.05 -8.38
N LYS A 102 15.35 13.40 -7.33
CA LYS A 102 15.74 12.04 -6.91
C LYS A 102 14.76 10.97 -7.38
N ILE A 103 13.50 11.35 -7.60
CA ILE A 103 12.42 10.47 -8.08
C ILE A 103 11.97 10.87 -9.50
N ARG A 104 11.40 9.91 -10.23
CA ARG A 104 10.75 10.13 -11.53
C ARG A 104 9.24 10.12 -11.39
N ILE A 105 8.60 11.24 -11.67
CA ILE A 105 7.14 11.40 -11.54
C ILE A 105 6.46 11.24 -12.90
N HIS A 106 5.39 10.44 -12.90
CA HIS A 106 4.57 10.12 -14.06
C HIS A 106 3.14 10.58 -13.82
N GLU A 107 2.62 11.43 -14.69
CA GLU A 107 1.19 11.75 -14.68
C GLU A 107 0.39 10.55 -15.19
N ALA A 108 -0.28 9.83 -14.29
CA ALA A 108 -1.06 8.65 -14.63
C ALA A 108 -2.28 8.52 -13.71
N ASP A 109 -3.44 8.35 -14.33
CA ASP A 109 -4.63 7.85 -13.62
C ASP A 109 -4.64 6.33 -13.71
N ILE A 110 -4.69 5.67 -12.55
CA ILE A 110 -4.73 4.20 -12.45
C ILE A 110 -5.97 3.61 -13.13
N THR A 111 -7.03 4.37 -13.31
CA THR A 111 -8.23 3.95 -14.04
C THR A 111 -8.04 3.92 -15.56
N SER A 112 -6.95 4.51 -16.09
CA SER A 112 -6.60 4.43 -17.51
C SER A 112 -5.67 3.25 -17.77
N ALA A 113 -6.25 2.13 -18.21
CA ALA A 113 -5.49 0.92 -18.55
C ALA A 113 -4.37 1.19 -19.58
N GLU A 114 -4.69 1.97 -20.62
CA GLU A 114 -3.73 2.33 -21.67
C GLU A 114 -2.52 3.10 -21.12
N ARG A 115 -2.75 4.07 -20.21
CA ARG A 115 -1.65 4.83 -19.59
C ARG A 115 -0.82 3.95 -18.66
N ILE A 116 -1.46 3.06 -17.90
CA ILE A 116 -0.76 2.14 -17.01
C ILE A 116 0.10 1.16 -17.82
N ASN A 117 -0.43 0.56 -18.90
CA ASN A 117 0.33 -0.35 -19.75
C ASN A 117 1.55 0.32 -20.36
N ARG A 118 1.40 1.50 -20.98
CA ARG A 118 2.55 2.27 -21.51
C ARG A 118 3.60 2.56 -20.44
N MET A 119 3.17 2.93 -19.24
CA MET A 119 4.08 3.21 -18.15
C MET A 119 4.84 1.94 -17.71
N PHE A 120 4.22 0.76 -17.71
CA PHE A 120 4.92 -0.50 -17.47
C PHE A 120 5.92 -0.82 -18.59
N GLU A 121 5.58 -0.59 -19.85
CA GLU A 121 6.47 -0.74 -20.99
C GLU A 121 7.69 0.20 -20.90
N GLU A 122 7.48 1.46 -20.53
CA GLU A 122 8.54 2.47 -20.40
C GLU A 122 9.44 2.23 -19.19
N ILE A 123 8.87 1.89 -18.03
CA ILE A 123 9.61 1.78 -16.77
C ILE A 123 10.20 0.38 -16.60
N GLN A 124 9.53 -0.67 -17.05
CA GLN A 124 9.88 -2.07 -16.78
C GLN A 124 10.19 -2.28 -15.28
N PRO A 125 9.23 -2.01 -14.36
CA PRO A 125 9.49 -2.01 -12.93
C PRO A 125 9.85 -3.42 -12.42
N ASN A 126 10.81 -3.50 -11.49
CA ASN A 126 11.14 -4.74 -10.80
C ASN A 126 10.19 -5.03 -9.63
N ALA A 127 9.60 -3.97 -9.07
CA ALA A 127 8.63 -4.06 -7.99
C ALA A 127 7.60 -2.93 -8.12
N VAL A 128 6.38 -3.20 -7.65
CA VAL A 128 5.27 -2.25 -7.65
C VAL A 128 4.68 -2.17 -6.25
N PHE A 129 4.60 -0.97 -5.70
CA PHE A 129 3.88 -0.68 -4.47
C PHE A 129 2.61 0.13 -4.79
N HIS A 130 1.47 -0.54 -4.71
CA HIS A 130 0.18 0.07 -5.05
C HIS A 130 -0.46 0.71 -3.81
N LEU A 131 -0.27 2.02 -3.64
CA LEU A 131 -0.84 2.81 -2.52
C LEU A 131 -1.86 3.87 -3.00
N ALA A 132 -2.23 3.86 -4.28
CA ALA A 132 -3.22 4.80 -4.82
C ALA A 132 -4.63 4.31 -4.50
N ALA A 133 -5.40 5.12 -3.78
CA ALA A 133 -6.81 4.89 -3.51
C ALA A 133 -7.52 6.21 -3.21
N GLU A 134 -8.84 6.22 -3.37
CA GLU A 134 -9.70 7.14 -2.63
C GLU A 134 -9.84 6.59 -1.19
N SER A 135 -9.11 7.18 -0.25
CA SER A 135 -8.99 6.69 1.12
C SER A 135 -9.94 7.35 2.13
N PHE A 136 -10.61 8.44 1.73
CA PHE A 136 -11.51 9.17 2.62
C PHE A 136 -12.88 8.48 2.71
N VAL A 137 -13.11 7.76 3.82
CA VAL A 137 -14.31 6.93 4.04
C VAL A 137 -15.63 7.68 3.78
N PRO A 138 -15.85 8.94 4.20
CA PRO A 138 -17.10 9.64 3.89
C PRO A 138 -17.38 9.82 2.38
N THR A 139 -16.35 9.83 1.53
CA THR A 139 -16.54 9.86 0.07
C THR A 139 -17.15 8.55 -0.44
N SER A 140 -16.83 7.40 0.14
CA SER A 140 -17.38 6.11 -0.32
C SER A 140 -18.89 5.99 -0.08
N PHE A 141 -19.43 6.66 0.93
CA PHE A 141 -20.89 6.70 1.15
C PHE A 141 -21.60 7.64 0.18
N ARG A 142 -20.97 8.76 -0.18
CA ARG A 142 -21.56 9.77 -1.07
C ARG A 142 -21.43 9.41 -2.54
N GLU A 143 -20.31 8.83 -2.93
CA GLU A 143 -19.94 8.54 -4.33
C GLU A 143 -19.43 7.08 -4.48
N PRO A 144 -20.21 6.06 -4.07
CA PRO A 144 -19.76 4.67 -4.01
C PRO A 144 -19.28 4.13 -5.37
N VAL A 145 -19.97 4.51 -6.46
CA VAL A 145 -19.60 4.09 -7.82
C VAL A 145 -18.21 4.61 -8.19
N ARG A 146 -17.91 5.88 -7.89
CA ARG A 146 -16.62 6.50 -8.17
C ARG A 146 -15.50 5.87 -7.35
N VAL A 147 -15.72 5.68 -6.04
CA VAL A 147 -14.74 5.05 -5.15
C VAL A 147 -14.46 3.61 -5.57
N THR A 148 -15.51 2.84 -5.88
CA THR A 148 -15.37 1.46 -6.36
C THR A 148 -14.61 1.42 -7.68
N HIS A 149 -14.95 2.28 -8.64
CA HIS A 149 -14.25 2.36 -9.91
C HIS A 149 -12.76 2.68 -9.70
N ASN A 150 -12.45 3.72 -8.92
CA ASN A 150 -11.05 4.11 -8.66
C ASN A 150 -10.25 2.99 -7.96
N ASN A 151 -10.80 2.41 -6.91
CA ASN A 151 -10.08 1.48 -6.04
C ASN A 151 -10.13 0.02 -6.50
N ILE A 152 -11.06 -0.35 -7.39
CA ILE A 152 -11.18 -1.73 -7.89
C ILE A 152 -10.71 -1.81 -9.34
N VAL A 153 -11.31 -1.03 -10.24
CA VAL A 153 -10.92 -1.06 -11.67
C VAL A 153 -9.50 -0.54 -11.84
N GLY A 154 -9.12 0.53 -11.11
CA GLY A 154 -7.75 1.03 -11.13
C GLY A 154 -6.72 0.01 -10.66
N THR A 155 -7.04 -0.79 -9.63
CA THR A 155 -6.18 -1.87 -9.15
C THR A 155 -6.10 -3.02 -10.16
N ILE A 156 -7.21 -3.41 -10.78
CA ILE A 156 -7.21 -4.43 -11.84
C ILE A 156 -6.28 -4.03 -12.99
N ASN A 157 -6.31 -2.77 -13.43
CA ASN A 157 -5.41 -2.30 -14.49
C ASN A 157 -3.93 -2.48 -14.13
N LEU A 158 -3.55 -2.25 -12.86
CA LEU A 158 -2.18 -2.47 -12.41
C LEU A 158 -1.80 -3.94 -12.37
N PHE A 159 -2.72 -4.82 -11.96
CA PHE A 159 -2.48 -6.26 -11.97
C PHE A 159 -2.35 -6.83 -13.38
N GLU A 160 -3.19 -6.37 -14.32
CA GLU A 160 -3.08 -6.77 -15.72
C GLU A 160 -1.78 -6.26 -16.36
N ALA A 161 -1.33 -5.05 -16.03
CA ALA A 161 -0.06 -4.52 -16.52
C ALA A 161 1.18 -5.21 -15.91
N ALA A 162 1.06 -5.74 -14.69
CA ALA A 162 2.14 -6.43 -13.98
C ALA A 162 2.26 -7.93 -14.32
N ARG A 163 1.34 -8.46 -15.13
CA ARG A 163 1.27 -9.85 -15.55
C ARG A 163 2.39 -10.21 -16.53
#